data_AF-A0A945AQL3-F1
#
_entry.id   AF-A0A945AQL3-F1
#
_cell.length_a   1.000
_cell.length_b   1.000
_cell.length_c   1.000
_cell.angle_alpha   90.00
_cell.angle_beta   90.00
_cell.angle_gamma   90.00
#
_symmetry.space_group_name_H-M   'P 1'
#
loop_
_entity.id
_entity.type
_entity.pdbx_description
1 polymer ?
#
loop_
_entity_poly.entity_id
_entity_poly.type
_entity_poly.pdbx_seq_one_letter_code
_entity_poly.pdbx_strand_id
1 'polypeptide(L)'
;MFSENENMINLVAVLTALPGGYRNNNGNYNNQGNNGYFWSSTENNSNNAWYRKLNYNNSDVNRNNNNKKYGFSLRCVRHLIQSVSHLQQSF
;
A
#
# COMPACT_ATOMS: atom_id res chain seq x y z
N MET A 1 -23.03 -7.66 -31.94
CA MET A 1 -23.46 -6.47 -31.16
C MET A 1 -24.59 -6.93 -30.26
N PHE A 2 -24.52 -7.00 -28.94
CA PHE A 2 -23.48 -6.80 -27.92
C PHE A 2 -23.74 -7.89 -26.87
N SER A 3 -22.71 -8.45 -26.25
CA SER A 3 -22.85 -8.89 -24.85
C SER A 3 -21.63 -8.38 -24.11
N GLU A 4 -21.92 -7.62 -23.06
CA GLU A 4 -20.98 -6.77 -22.35
C GLU A 4 -19.91 -7.61 -21.64
N ASN A 5 -18.65 -7.19 -21.80
CA ASN A 5 -17.53 -7.65 -21.02
C ASN A 5 -17.61 -7.03 -19.63
N GLU A 6 -18.48 -7.55 -18.76
CA GLU A 6 -18.56 -7.06 -17.39
C GLU A 6 -18.57 -8.23 -16.41
N ASN A 7 -17.37 -8.72 -16.07
CA ASN A 7 -17.12 -9.36 -14.77
C ASN A 7 -15.66 -9.25 -14.29
N MET A 8 -14.89 -8.30 -14.82
CA MET A 8 -13.78 -7.72 -14.06
C MET A 8 -14.39 -6.70 -13.08
N ILE A 9 -15.21 -7.19 -12.14
CA ILE A 9 -15.66 -6.39 -11.00
C ILE A 9 -14.39 -5.91 -10.33
N ASN A 10 -14.15 -4.61 -10.45
CA ASN A 10 -13.03 -3.89 -9.90
C ASN A 10 -12.71 -4.41 -8.51
N LEU A 11 -11.62 -5.16 -8.43
CA LEU A 11 -11.09 -5.65 -7.18
C LEU A 11 -10.46 -4.48 -6.43
N VAL A 12 -11.29 -3.57 -5.94
CA VAL A 12 -10.87 -2.49 -5.06
C VAL A 12 -10.59 -3.14 -3.71
N ALA A 13 -9.34 -3.57 -3.52
CA ALA A 13 -8.82 -3.79 -2.19
C ALA A 13 -8.79 -2.42 -1.49
N VAL A 14 -9.75 -2.16 -0.61
CA VAL A 14 -9.82 -0.91 0.15
C VAL A 14 -8.66 -0.88 1.13
N LEU A 15 -7.66 -0.03 0.87
CA LEU A 15 -6.60 0.29 1.82
C LEU A 15 -7.09 1.41 2.75
N THR A 16 -7.29 1.11 4.02
CA THR A 16 -7.52 2.13 5.06
C THR A 16 -6.20 2.70 5.53
N ALA A 17 -5.70 3.72 4.83
CA ALA A 17 -4.42 4.35 5.12
C ALA A 17 -4.53 5.45 6.20
N LEU A 18 -4.95 5.07 7.41
CA LEU A 18 -5.16 6.00 8.53
C LEU A 18 -3.88 6.78 8.89
N PRO A 19 -3.97 8.06 9.28
CA PRO A 19 -2.82 8.89 9.61
C PRO A 19 -2.26 8.57 11.01
N GLY A 20 -1.68 7.37 11.15
CA GLY A 20 -1.10 6.89 12.42
C GLY A 20 0.24 7.53 12.81
N GLY A 21 0.82 8.38 11.97
CA GLY A 21 2.14 8.94 12.20
C GLY A 21 3.25 7.89 12.15
N TYR A 22 4.31 8.07 12.95
CA TYR A 22 5.39 7.11 13.09
C TYR A 22 6.08 7.17 14.45
N ARG A 23 6.74 6.06 14.83
CA ARG A 23 7.68 6.03 15.95
C ARG A 23 9.10 6.36 15.47
N ASN A 24 9.78 7.32 16.08
CA ASN A 24 11.16 7.64 15.76
C ASN A 24 12.15 6.64 16.42
N ASN A 25 13.44 6.77 16.10
CA ASN A 25 14.49 5.93 16.69
C ASN A 25 14.62 6.08 18.22
N ASN A 26 14.24 7.23 18.77
CA ASN A 26 14.28 7.52 20.20
C ASN A 26 13.02 7.04 20.95
N GLY A 27 12.05 6.45 20.22
CA GLY A 27 10.79 5.95 20.76
C GLY A 27 9.61 6.90 20.79
N ASN A 28 9.79 8.16 20.43
CA ASN A 28 8.72 9.15 20.39
C ASN A 28 7.84 8.95 19.15
N TYR A 29 6.54 9.16 19.31
CA TYR A 29 5.58 9.18 18.21
C TYR A 29 5.43 10.60 17.65
N ASN A 30 5.37 10.71 16.33
CA ASN A 30 5.28 11.98 15.62
C ASN A 30 4.22 11.91 14.51
N ASN A 31 3.63 13.06 14.17
CA ASN A 31 2.69 13.23 13.05
C ASN A 31 1.42 12.37 13.10
N GLN A 32 1.05 11.89 14.29
CA GLN A 32 -0.23 11.21 14.53
C GLN A 32 -1.38 12.16 14.17
N GLY A 33 -2.42 11.67 13.50
CA GLY A 33 -3.56 12.45 13.02
C GLY A 33 -3.32 13.20 11.71
N ASN A 34 -2.06 13.48 11.34
CA ASN A 34 -1.75 14.33 10.19
C ASN A 34 -1.20 13.55 8.99
N ASN A 35 -0.38 12.51 9.21
CA ASN A 35 0.31 11.83 8.12
C ASN A 35 0.29 10.32 8.31
N GLY A 36 0.11 9.58 7.21
CA GLY A 36 0.28 8.13 7.16
C GLY A 36 1.66 7.76 6.61
N TYR A 37 2.38 6.86 7.29
CA TYR A 37 3.69 6.37 6.87
C TYR A 37 3.67 4.85 6.73
N PHE A 38 4.07 4.36 5.57
CA PHE A 38 4.03 2.93 5.26
C PHE A 38 5.37 2.47 4.67
N TRP A 39 5.99 1.45 5.25
CA TRP A 39 7.18 0.84 4.67
C TRP A 39 6.87 0.21 3.30
N SER A 40 7.85 0.26 2.40
CA SER A 40 7.94 -0.60 1.21
C SER A 40 8.79 -1.82 1.55
N SER A 41 8.59 -2.94 0.84
CA SER A 41 9.48 -4.10 0.91
C SER A 41 10.85 -3.85 0.28
N THR A 42 11.00 -2.73 -0.43
CA THR A 42 12.23 -2.35 -1.14
C THR A 42 13.23 -1.71 -0.20
N GLU A 43 14.40 -2.33 -0.08
CA GLU A 43 15.56 -1.74 0.57
C GLU A 43 16.12 -0.57 -0.25
N ASN A 44 16.67 0.44 0.43
CA ASN A 44 17.50 1.47 -0.21
C ASN A 44 19.00 1.19 0.01
N ASN A 45 19.37 0.83 1.24
CA ASN A 45 20.72 0.38 1.61
C ASN A 45 20.67 -0.35 2.97
N SER A 46 21.83 -0.73 3.49
CA SER A 46 21.96 -1.45 4.78
C SER A 46 21.20 -0.80 5.93
N ASN A 47 21.14 0.54 5.98
CA ASN A 47 20.53 1.30 7.06
C ASN A 47 19.12 1.80 6.76
N ASN A 48 18.74 1.95 5.48
CA ASN A 48 17.53 2.64 5.06
C ASN A 48 16.62 1.77 4.18
N ALA A 49 15.31 1.96 4.32
CA ALA A 49 14.30 1.37 3.45
C ALA A 49 13.41 2.45 2.83
N TRP A 50 12.79 2.15 1.71
CA TRP A 50 11.83 3.05 1.08
C TRP A 50 10.50 3.03 1.85
N TYR A 51 9.86 4.19 1.97
CA TYR A 51 8.52 4.32 2.54
C TYR A 51 7.63 5.20 1.65
N ARG A 52 6.32 5.09 1.87
CA ARG A 52 5.29 5.93 1.27
C ARG A 52 4.69 6.82 2.36
N LYS A 53 4.49 8.10 2.05
CA LYS A 53 3.86 9.09 2.93
C LYS A 53 2.59 9.63 2.29
N LEU A 54 1.52 9.66 3.06
CA LEU A 54 0.26 10.33 2.74
C LEU A 54 0.11 11.52 3.68
N ASN A 55 -0.13 12.71 3.12
CA ASN A 55 -0.36 13.91 3.94
C ASN A 55 -1.87 14.18 4.02
N TYR A 56 -2.35 14.71 5.15
CA TYR A 56 -3.77 15.06 5.31
C TYR A 56 -4.27 16.11 4.29
N ASN A 57 -3.38 16.97 3.78
CA ASN A 57 -3.70 18.09 2.91
C ASN A 57 -3.15 17.97 1.48
N ASN A 58 -2.63 16.80 1.11
CA ASN A 58 -2.11 16.58 -0.23
C ASN A 58 -2.49 15.17 -0.71
N SER A 59 -3.12 15.09 -1.89
CA SER A 59 -3.52 13.85 -2.54
C SER A 59 -2.35 13.00 -3.05
N ASP A 60 -1.16 13.58 -3.20
CA ASP A 60 0.00 12.89 -3.73
C ASP A 60 0.59 11.88 -2.74
N VAL A 61 0.96 10.71 -3.28
CA VAL A 61 1.69 9.69 -2.54
C VAL A 61 3.18 9.92 -2.66
N ASN A 62 3.77 10.50 -1.61
CA ASN A 62 5.20 10.78 -1.57
C ASN A 62 6.00 9.49 -1.32
N ARG A 63 7.17 9.40 -1.94
CA ARG A 63 8.13 8.30 -1.73
C ARG A 63 9.47 8.85 -1.28
N ASN A 64 10.00 8.34 -0.18
CA ASN A 64 11.34 8.67 0.28
C ASN A 64 11.96 7.47 1.02
N ASN A 65 13.21 7.54 1.45
CA ASN A 65 13.84 6.50 2.28
C ASN A 65 14.20 7.05 3.67
N ASN A 66 14.16 6.19 4.68
CA ASN A 66 14.58 6.56 6.03
C ASN A 66 15.15 5.33 6.75
N ASN A 67 15.76 5.56 7.91
CA ASN A 67 16.39 4.53 8.72
C ASN A 67 15.38 3.44 9.11
N LYS A 68 15.76 2.18 8.94
CA LYS A 68 14.93 0.99 9.24
C LYS A 68 14.51 0.89 10.71
N LYS A 69 15.12 1.66 11.62
CA LYS A 69 14.75 1.74 13.04
C LYS A 69 13.47 2.55 13.31
N TYR A 70 12.93 3.24 12.30
CA TYR A 70 11.65 3.94 12.45
C TYR A 70 10.48 2.95 12.43
N GLY A 71 9.49 3.20 13.28
CA GLY A 71 8.23 2.46 13.28
C GLY A 71 7.23 3.09 12.33
N PHE A 72 7.25 2.69 11.06
CA PHE A 72 6.18 2.96 10.09
C PHE A 72 5.24 1.75 10.00
N SER A 73 3.99 1.99 9.60
CA SER A 73 3.01 0.94 9.41
C SER A 73 3.40 0.00 8.26
N LEU A 74 2.99 -1.26 8.35
CA LEU A 74 3.08 -2.23 7.25
C LEU A 74 1.73 -2.32 6.55
N ARG A 75 1.75 -2.71 5.27
CA ARG A 75 0.55 -3.10 4.53
C ARG A 75 0.83 -4.36 3.74
N CYS A 76 -0.11 -5.30 3.75
CA CYS A 76 -0.05 -6.48 2.91
C CYS A 76 -0.66 -6.13 1.55
N VAL A 77 0.07 -6.42 0.48
CA VAL A 77 -0.43 -6.29 -0.90
C VAL A 77 -0.63 -7.69 -1.43
N ARG A 78 -1.86 -8.02 -1.84
CA ARG A 78 -2.19 -9.31 -2.44
C ARG A 78 -2.61 -9.08 -3.89
N HIS A 79 -1.98 -9.82 -4.80
CA HIS A 79 -2.45 -9.92 -6.17
C HIS A 79 -3.56 -10.96 -6.24
N LEU A 80 -4.75 -10.58 -6.71
CA LEU A 80 -5.83 -11.53 -6.98
C LEU A 80 -5.88 -11.77 -8.48
N ILE A 81 -5.43 -12.95 -8.90
CA ILE A 81 -5.66 -13.44 -10.26
C ILE A 81 -7.06 -14.04 -10.25
N GLN A 82 -7.98 -13.46 -11.02
CA GLN A 82 -9.22 -14.17 -11.35
C GLN A 82 -8.83 -15.31 -12.29
N SER A 83 -8.86 -16.55 -11.78
CA SER A 83 -8.73 -17.72 -12.63
C SER A 83 -10.02 -17.83 -13.46
N VAL A 84 -9.98 -17.39 -14.71
CA VAL A 84 -10.93 -17.88 -15.72
C VAL A 84 -10.51 -19.32 -16.01
N SER A 85 -10.99 -20.26 -15.20
CA SER A 85 -10.88 -21.67 -15.52
C SER A 85 -11.80 -21.94 -16.70
N HIS A 86 -11.22 -21.89 -17.90
CA HIS A 86 -11.54 -22.74 -19.05
C HIS A 86 -12.95 -23.39 -19.02
N LEU A 87 -13.97 -22.67 -19.48
CA LEU A 87 -15.12 -23.33 -20.10
C LEU A 87 -14.83 -23.50 -21.60
N GLN A 88 -13.93 -24.44 -21.89
CA GLN A 88 -13.97 -25.17 -23.16
C GLN A 88 -13.93 -26.65 -22.79
N GLN A 89 -15.12 -27.21 -22.58
CA GLN A 89 -15.49 -28.58 -22.90
C GLN A 89 -17.00 -28.75 -22.68
N SER A 90 -17.78 -28.62 -23.75
CA SER A 90 -18.95 -29.46 -24.01
C SER A 90 -19.48 -29.21 -25.43
N PHE A 91 -19.25 -30.26 -26.25
CA PHE A 91 -19.64 -30.54 -27.64
C PHE A 91 -18.94 -29.76 -28.75
#